data_AF-A0A183MKH5-F1
#
_entry.id   AF-A0A183MKH5-F1
#
_cell.length_a   1.000
_cell.length_b   1.000
_cell.length_c   1.000
_cell.angle_alpha   90.00
_cell.angle_beta   90.00
_cell.angle_gamma   90.00
#
_symmetry.space_group_name_H-M   'P 1'
#
loop_
_entity.id
_entity.type
_entity.pdbx_description
1 polymer ?
#
loop_
_entity_poly.entity_id
_entity_poly.type
_entity_poly.pdbx_seq_one_letter_code
_entity_poly.pdbx_strand_id
1 'polypeptide(L)'
;MEHGSLESFSAFPFESYMRKIRCSVHCGFAAAKQAAQRYTEEVYSQSILNQDVADNVTGPEVTYSFKEVITYRNTRPDNVVIAKGRPGFVTEISEGGRFRFRAFLDPSYLYTDPFPSGNIGVFKCTTLSHECTWITVTDILCKCVCIMTQNYEVIIPLLHTLQ
;
A
#
# COMPACT_ATOMS: atom_id res chain seq x y z
N MET A 1 12.40 29.44 -15.34
CA MET A 1 13.20 28.42 -14.63
C MET A 1 13.08 27.15 -15.45
N GLU A 2 14.13 26.78 -16.17
CA GLU A 2 14.14 25.50 -16.89
C GLU A 2 14.45 24.40 -15.87
N HIS A 3 13.47 23.55 -15.64
CA HIS A 3 13.66 22.33 -14.87
C HIS A 3 14.29 21.29 -15.81
N GLY A 4 15.46 20.77 -15.46
CA GLY A 4 16.17 19.76 -16.26
C GLY A 4 15.33 18.48 -16.44
N SER A 5 15.83 17.54 -17.25
CA SER A 5 15.21 16.22 -17.43
C SER A 5 14.83 15.59 -16.09
N LEU A 6 13.70 14.87 -16.05
CA LEU A 6 13.19 14.17 -14.86
C LEU A 6 14.25 13.27 -14.20
N GLU A 7 15.25 12.82 -14.96
CA GLU A 7 16.37 12.03 -14.46
C GLU A 7 17.36 12.81 -13.57
N SER A 8 17.42 14.13 -13.74
CA SER A 8 18.26 15.06 -12.99
C SER A 8 17.53 15.77 -11.84
N PHE A 9 16.21 15.57 -11.74
CA PHE A 9 15.38 16.21 -10.73
C PHE A 9 15.37 15.35 -9.45
N SER A 10 16.40 15.50 -8.62
CA SER A 10 16.38 15.02 -7.23
C SER A 10 16.75 16.15 -6.28
N ALA A 11 16.02 16.26 -5.16
CA ALA A 11 16.31 17.25 -4.12
C ALA A 11 17.64 16.98 -3.36
N PHE A 12 18.30 15.86 -3.66
CA PHE A 12 19.57 15.46 -3.05
C PHE A 12 20.58 15.05 -4.14
N PRO A 13 21.83 15.56 -4.10
CA PRO A 13 22.82 15.37 -5.17
C PRO A 13 23.35 13.94 -5.35
N PHE A 14 23.01 13.00 -4.46
CA PHE A 14 23.46 11.60 -4.51
C PHE A 14 22.34 10.57 -4.71
N GLU A 15 21.07 10.98 -4.79
CA GLU A 15 19.94 10.05 -4.81
C GLU A 15 18.97 10.33 -5.97
N SER A 16 19.39 9.95 -7.18
CA SER A 16 18.45 9.76 -8.29
C SER A 16 17.93 8.33 -8.25
N TYR A 17 16.72 8.14 -7.71
CA TYR A 17 16.04 6.85 -7.67
C TYR A 17 15.83 6.27 -9.09
N MET A 18 15.53 7.14 -10.07
CA MET A 18 15.37 6.77 -11.47
C MET A 18 16.67 6.23 -12.08
N ARG A 19 17.83 6.76 -11.68
CA ARG A 19 19.14 6.25 -12.12
C ARG A 19 19.36 4.81 -11.67
N LYS A 20 18.99 4.47 -10.42
CA LYS A 20 19.10 3.10 -9.92
C LYS A 20 18.24 2.14 -10.72
N ILE A 21 16.97 2.48 -10.95
CA ILE A 21 16.06 1.65 -11.75
C ILE A 21 16.61 1.44 -13.16
N ARG A 22 17.09 2.49 -13.82
CA ARG A 22 17.65 2.41 -15.17
C ARG A 22 18.90 1.53 -15.20
N CYS A 23 19.80 1.65 -14.22
CA CYS A 23 20.95 0.78 -14.10
C CYS A 23 20.55 -0.69 -13.85
N SER A 24 19.36 -0.94 -13.30
CA SER A 24 18.79 -2.28 -13.11
C SER A 24 18.04 -2.83 -14.34
N VAL A 25 17.99 -2.10 -15.46
CA VAL A 25 17.38 -2.56 -16.72
C VAL A 25 18.45 -2.59 -17.81
N HIS A 26 18.73 -3.77 -18.35
CA HIS A 26 19.67 -3.93 -19.47
C HIS A 26 19.05 -3.54 -20.81
N CYS A 27 17.78 -3.89 -21.02
CA CYS A 27 17.04 -3.62 -22.24
C CYS A 27 15.53 -3.53 -21.97
N GLY A 28 14.76 -2.97 -22.91
CA GLY A 28 13.32 -2.74 -22.74
C GLY A 28 12.46 -4.00 -22.61
N PHE A 29 12.99 -5.17 -22.94
CA PHE A 29 12.25 -6.44 -22.85
C PHE A 29 12.09 -6.89 -21.39
N ALA A 30 10.87 -6.95 -20.88
CA ALA A 30 10.60 -7.37 -19.49
C ALA A 30 11.39 -6.55 -18.43
N ALA A 31 11.52 -5.24 -18.64
CA ALA A 31 12.28 -4.33 -17.79
C ALA A 31 11.95 -4.47 -16.29
N ALA A 32 10.66 -4.63 -15.94
CA ALA A 32 10.23 -4.84 -14.56
C ALA A 32 10.81 -6.12 -13.94
N LYS A 33 10.86 -7.22 -14.69
CA LYS A 33 11.46 -8.49 -14.25
C LYS A 33 12.96 -8.33 -14.03
N GLN A 34 13.66 -7.63 -14.93
CA GLN A 34 15.09 -7.35 -14.80
C GLN A 34 15.39 -6.52 -13.55
N ALA A 35 14.60 -5.46 -13.31
CA ALA A 35 14.75 -4.63 -12.13
C ALA A 35 14.50 -5.40 -10.83
N ALA A 36 13.44 -6.21 -10.78
CA ALA A 36 13.13 -7.04 -9.61
C ALA A 36 14.20 -8.10 -9.33
N GLN A 37 14.72 -8.74 -10.39
CA GLN A 37 15.76 -9.75 -10.24
C GLN A 37 17.07 -9.14 -9.71
N ARG A 38 17.53 -8.03 -10.28
CA ARG A 38 18.75 -7.35 -9.81
C ARG A 38 18.62 -6.81 -8.39
N TYR A 39 17.44 -6.33 -8.01
CA TYR A 39 17.18 -5.96 -6.62
C TYR A 39 17.31 -7.15 -5.68
N THR A 40 16.79 -8.32 -6.07
CA THR A 40 16.92 -9.55 -5.29
C THR A 40 18.39 -9.98 -5.15
N GLU A 41 19.17 -9.90 -6.24
CA GLU A 41 20.61 -10.20 -6.24
C GLU A 41 21.41 -9.23 -5.35
N GLU A 42 21.08 -7.93 -5.35
CA GLU A 42 21.71 -6.91 -4.51
C GLU A 42 21.42 -7.17 -3.02
N VAL A 43 20.15 -7.46 -2.67
CA VAL A 43 19.76 -7.82 -1.29
C VAL A 43 20.47 -9.10 -0.83
N TYR A 44 20.56 -10.11 -1.70
CA TYR A 44 21.26 -11.35 -1.40
C TYR A 44 22.76 -11.13 -1.19
N SER A 45 23.40 -10.34 -2.05
CA SER A 45 24.83 -10.02 -1.92
C SER A 45 25.15 -9.27 -0.63
N GLN A 46 24.28 -8.35 -0.22
CA GLN A 46 24.42 -7.65 1.06
C GLN A 46 24.25 -8.59 2.26
N SER A 47 23.36 -9.59 2.15
CA SER A 47 23.17 -10.58 3.22
C SER A 47 24.40 -11.46 3.44
N ILE A 48 25.09 -11.87 2.36
CA ILE A 48 26.33 -12.64 2.46
C ILE A 48 27.45 -11.81 3.08
N LEU A 49 27.60 -10.55 2.67
CA LEU A 49 28.61 -9.65 3.24
C LEU A 49 28.37 -9.38 4.73
N ASN A 50 27.11 -9.36 5.19
CA ASN A 50 26.79 -9.18 6.60
C ASN A 50 27.02 -10.45 7.43
N GLN A 51 26.96 -11.63 6.82
CA GLN A 51 27.20 -12.91 7.48
C GLN A 51 28.69 -13.10 7.80
N ASP A 52 29.59 -12.72 6.89
CA ASP A 52 31.05 -12.79 7.09
C ASP A 52 31.56 -11.84 8.20
N VAL A 53 30.78 -10.83 8.57
CA VAL A 53 31.11 -9.90 9.68
C VAL A 53 30.61 -10.42 11.04
N ALA A 54 29.60 -11.31 11.05
CA ALA A 54 28.92 -11.75 12.26
C ALA A 54 29.55 -12.97 12.96
N ASP A 55 30.46 -13.70 12.31
CA ASP A 55 31.10 -14.91 12.86
C ASP A 55 32.07 -14.67 14.05
N ASN A 56 32.18 -13.45 14.58
CA ASN A 56 33.06 -13.14 15.72
C ASN A 56 32.38 -12.62 17.00
N VAL A 57 31.05 -12.63 17.16
CA VAL A 57 30.43 -12.30 18.46
C VAL A 57 29.16 -13.13 18.70
N THR A 58 29.22 -14.04 19.66
CA THR A 58 28.06 -14.74 20.23
C THR A 58 27.14 -13.74 20.94
N GLY A 59 25.97 -13.45 20.38
CA GLY A 59 24.95 -12.56 20.97
C GLY A 59 23.74 -12.38 20.04
N PRO A 60 22.55 -12.03 20.57
CA PRO A 60 21.26 -12.33 19.95
C PRO A 60 21.06 -11.60 18.62
N GLU A 61 20.41 -12.27 17.67
CA GLU A 61 20.06 -11.76 16.34
C GLU A 61 19.28 -10.44 16.43
N VAL A 62 20.00 -9.33 16.27
CA VAL A 62 19.41 -8.01 16.01
C VAL A 62 19.43 -7.80 14.51
N THR A 63 18.27 -7.97 13.87
CA THR A 63 18.08 -7.61 12.47
C THR A 63 18.04 -6.08 12.36
N TYR A 64 19.16 -5.47 11.99
CA TYR A 64 19.22 -4.05 11.62
C TYR A 64 18.60 -3.87 10.22
N SER A 65 17.34 -3.44 10.16
CA SER A 65 16.66 -3.09 8.90
C SER A 65 17.03 -1.66 8.50
N PHE A 66 17.92 -1.52 7.51
CA PHE A 66 18.19 -0.24 6.86
C PHE A 66 17.08 0.07 5.84
N LYS A 67 16.44 1.24 6.02
CA LYS A 67 15.32 1.83 5.24
C LYS A 67 13.99 1.07 5.42
N GLU A 68 13.13 1.58 6.31
CA GLU A 68 11.75 1.16 6.52
C GLU A 68 10.90 1.24 5.24
N VAL A 69 11.03 0.25 4.36
CA VAL A 69 9.89 -0.16 3.54
C VAL A 69 9.02 -0.98 4.47
N ILE A 70 8.08 -0.31 5.16
CA ILE A 70 7.06 -1.00 5.96
C ILE A 70 6.25 -1.84 4.97
N THR A 71 6.60 -3.13 4.89
CA THR A 71 5.92 -4.07 4.02
C THR A 71 4.63 -4.49 4.73
N TYR A 72 3.55 -3.75 4.49
CA TYR A 72 2.23 -4.13 4.96
C TYR A 72 1.76 -5.36 4.17
N ARG A 73 1.95 -6.56 4.74
CA ARG A 73 1.43 -7.80 4.17
C ARG A 73 -0.07 -7.86 4.43
N ASN A 74 -0.87 -7.27 3.54
CA ASN A 74 -2.32 -7.35 3.66
C ASN A 74 -2.79 -8.75 3.24
N THR A 75 -3.17 -9.57 4.23
CA THR A 75 -3.68 -10.93 4.01
C THR A 75 -5.16 -10.93 3.63
N ARG A 76 -5.84 -9.77 3.70
CA ARG A 76 -7.23 -9.63 3.30
C ARG A 76 -7.34 -9.23 1.82
N PRO A 77 -8.38 -9.71 1.13
CA PRO A 77 -8.65 -9.28 -0.24
C PRO A 77 -8.81 -7.75 -0.30
N ASP A 78 -8.30 -7.15 -1.38
CA ASP A 78 -8.46 -5.73 -1.67
C ASP A 78 -9.83 -5.48 -2.30
N ASN A 79 -10.89 -5.71 -1.53
CA ASN A 79 -12.30 -5.61 -1.94
C ASN A 79 -13.07 -4.56 -1.11
N VAL A 80 -12.38 -3.57 -0.56
CA VAL A 80 -13.02 -2.46 0.17
C VAL A 80 -13.52 -1.37 -0.77
N VAL A 81 -14.69 -0.83 -0.44
CA VAL A 81 -15.32 0.31 -1.10
C VAL A 81 -15.96 1.22 -0.05
N ILE A 82 -16.18 2.48 -0.41
CA ILE A 82 -17.16 3.31 0.30
C ILE A 82 -18.47 3.21 -0.46
N ALA A 83 -19.51 2.71 0.20
CA ALA A 83 -20.85 2.60 -0.37
C ALA A 83 -21.88 3.16 0.61
N LYS A 84 -22.88 3.88 0.10
CA LYS A 84 -23.92 4.54 0.92
C LYS A 84 -23.32 5.39 2.07
N GLY A 85 -22.19 6.04 1.80
CA GLY A 85 -21.46 6.88 2.76
C GLY A 85 -20.69 6.13 3.85
N ARG A 86 -20.57 4.80 3.78
CA ARG A 86 -19.83 3.99 4.76
C ARG A 86 -18.77 3.12 4.11
N PRO A 87 -17.58 2.97 4.72
CA PRO A 87 -16.60 1.99 4.26
C PRO A 87 -17.05 0.57 4.57
N GLY A 88 -16.67 -0.38 3.72
CA GLY A 88 -16.93 -1.80 3.94
C GLY A 88 -16.40 -2.70 2.84
N PHE A 89 -16.51 -4.01 3.06
CA PHE A 89 -16.03 -5.04 2.15
C PHE A 89 -17.14 -5.51 1.21
N VAL A 90 -16.79 -5.71 -0.06
CA VAL A 90 -17.61 -6.47 -1.02
C VAL A 90 -17.26 -7.95 -0.90
N THR A 91 -18.10 -8.75 -0.26
CA THR A 91 -17.80 -10.16 0.02
C THR A 91 -18.19 -11.10 -1.12
N GLU A 92 -19.22 -10.75 -1.89
CA GLU A 92 -19.76 -11.59 -2.97
C GLU A 92 -20.29 -10.70 -4.12
N ILE A 93 -20.33 -11.26 -5.33
CA ILE A 93 -20.90 -10.63 -6.53
C ILE A 93 -21.98 -11.59 -7.05
N SER A 94 -23.21 -11.11 -7.19
CA SER A 94 -24.30 -11.91 -7.77
C SER A 94 -24.37 -11.75 -9.28
N GLU A 95 -24.94 -12.74 -9.97
CA GLU A 95 -25.46 -12.56 -11.32
C GLU A 95 -26.50 -11.41 -11.29
N GLY A 96 -26.35 -10.43 -12.19
CA GLY A 96 -27.15 -9.20 -12.20
C GLY A 96 -26.47 -7.95 -11.62
N GLY A 97 -25.16 -8.00 -11.30
CA GLY A 97 -24.38 -6.80 -10.97
C GLY A 97 -24.67 -6.22 -9.59
N ARG A 98 -25.15 -7.05 -8.66
CA ARG A 98 -25.28 -6.69 -7.24
C ARG A 98 -24.09 -7.23 -6.46
N PHE A 99 -23.73 -6.50 -5.42
CA PHE A 99 -22.59 -6.79 -4.55
C PHE A 99 -23.10 -7.01 -3.14
N ARG A 100 -22.63 -8.08 -2.49
CA ARG A 100 -22.87 -8.30 -1.07
C ARG A 100 -21.88 -7.44 -0.30
N PHE A 101 -22.41 -6.45 0.41
CA PHE A 101 -21.64 -5.43 1.10
C PHE A 101 -21.76 -5.60 2.61
N ARG A 102 -20.60 -5.63 3.26
CA ARG A 102 -20.42 -5.76 4.70
C ARG A 102 -19.75 -4.50 5.24
N ALA A 103 -20.56 -3.61 5.79
CA ALA A 103 -20.10 -2.30 6.28
C ALA A 103 -19.34 -2.40 7.60
N PHE A 104 -18.45 -1.44 7.86
CA PHE A 104 -18.01 -1.14 9.23
C PHE A 104 -19.15 -0.46 10.01
N LEU A 105 -19.27 -0.80 11.30
CA LEU A 105 -20.36 -0.28 12.15
C LEU A 105 -20.14 1.19 12.48
N ASP A 106 -18.97 1.52 13.02
CA ASP A 106 -18.64 2.84 13.56
C ASP A 106 -17.31 3.36 12.98
N PRO A 107 -17.28 3.74 11.70
CA PRO A 107 -16.11 4.39 11.11
C PRO A 107 -15.88 5.75 11.79
N SER A 108 -14.64 6.01 12.18
CA SER A 108 -14.21 7.25 12.83
C SER A 108 -13.15 7.97 11.98
N TYR A 109 -12.87 9.23 12.27
CA TYR A 109 -11.80 9.96 11.58
C TYR A 109 -10.43 9.45 12.05
N LEU A 110 -9.52 9.25 11.10
CA LEU A 110 -8.15 8.87 11.38
C LEU A 110 -7.39 10.04 12.04
N TYR A 111 -7.65 11.26 11.56
CA TYR A 111 -7.11 12.51 12.10
C TYR A 111 -8.14 13.63 11.94
N THR A 112 -8.01 14.69 12.75
CA THR A 112 -8.89 15.87 12.71
C THR A 112 -8.15 17.17 12.43
N ASP A 113 -6.82 17.17 12.52
CA ASP A 113 -5.95 18.29 12.22
C ASP A 113 -5.11 17.95 10.97
N PRO A 114 -4.97 18.85 9.98
CA PRO A 114 -5.50 20.22 9.91
C PRO A 114 -7.00 20.30 9.59
N PHE A 115 -7.62 19.20 9.15
CA PHE A 115 -9.07 19.07 8.95
C PHE A 115 -9.49 17.60 9.14
N PRO A 116 -10.78 17.30 9.34
CA PRO A 116 -11.28 15.94 9.49
C PRO A 116 -10.95 15.06 8.28
N SER A 117 -10.30 13.92 8.52
CA SER A 117 -9.94 12.97 7.46
C SER A 117 -11.16 12.44 6.68
N GLY A 118 -12.35 12.49 7.28
CA GLY A 118 -13.61 12.16 6.63
C GLY A 118 -13.93 13.07 5.43
N ASN A 119 -13.42 14.30 5.39
CA ASN A 119 -13.59 15.22 4.25
C ASN A 119 -12.94 14.68 2.97
N ILE A 120 -11.92 13.83 3.11
CA ILE A 120 -11.24 13.14 2.00
C ILE A 120 -11.56 11.64 1.99
N GLY A 121 -12.61 11.21 2.70
CA GLY A 121 -13.07 9.82 2.76
C GLY A 121 -12.11 8.86 3.46
N VAL A 122 -11.16 9.36 4.28
CA VAL A 122 -10.24 8.51 5.03
C VAL A 122 -10.82 8.18 6.40
N PHE A 123 -10.89 6.88 6.71
CA PHE A 123 -11.54 6.38 7.93
C PHE A 123 -10.66 5.43 8.71
N LYS A 124 -10.77 5.52 10.04
CA LYS A 124 -10.32 4.52 11.00
C LYS A 124 -11.50 3.62 11.35
N CYS A 125 -11.35 2.32 11.16
CA CYS A 125 -12.39 1.32 11.34
C CYS A 125 -11.90 0.19 12.24
N THR A 126 -12.78 -0.37 13.07
CA THR A 126 -12.41 -1.48 14.00
C THR A 126 -13.35 -2.66 13.85
N THR A 127 -14.66 -2.41 13.86
CA THR A 127 -15.68 -3.46 13.92
C THR A 127 -16.43 -3.57 12.60
N LEU A 128 -16.34 -4.73 11.97
CA LEU A 128 -17.19 -5.09 10.83
C LEU A 128 -18.54 -5.59 11.31
N SER A 129 -19.61 -5.14 10.64
CA SER A 129 -20.96 -5.66 10.88
C SER A 129 -21.00 -7.17 10.67
N HIS A 130 -21.82 -7.91 11.39
CA HIS A 130 -22.13 -9.30 11.03
C HIS A 130 -23.14 -9.39 9.89
N GLU A 131 -23.92 -8.33 9.71
CA GLU A 131 -24.93 -8.23 8.67
C GLU A 131 -24.32 -7.84 7.34
N CYS A 132 -24.91 -8.36 6.27
CA CYS A 132 -24.56 -8.01 4.90
C CYS A 132 -25.80 -7.50 4.19
N THR A 133 -25.61 -6.51 3.33
CA THR A 133 -26.68 -5.94 2.51
C THR A 133 -26.32 -6.08 1.04
N TRP A 134 -27.33 -6.17 0.18
CA TRP A 134 -27.09 -6.10 -1.26
C TRP A 134 -27.06 -4.64 -1.71
N ILE A 135 -26.03 -4.29 -2.46
CA ILE A 135 -25.84 -2.98 -3.08
C ILE A 135 -25.60 -3.13 -4.58
N THR A 136 -25.72 -2.04 -5.32
CA THR A 136 -25.43 -1.95 -6.76
C THR A 136 -24.19 -1.09 -7.00
N VAL A 137 -23.72 -1.03 -8.25
CA VAL A 137 -22.61 -0.12 -8.62
C VAL A 137 -22.94 1.33 -8.26
N THR A 138 -24.19 1.77 -8.42
CA THR A 138 -24.61 3.15 -8.15
C THR A 138 -24.56 3.53 -6.67
N ASP A 139 -24.54 2.54 -5.78
CA ASP A 139 -24.38 2.77 -4.34
C ASP A 139 -22.91 2.96 -3.94
N ILE A 140 -21.96 2.55 -4.80
CA ILE A 140 -20.52 2.61 -4.56
C ILE A 140 -20.00 3.99 -4.97
N LEU A 141 -19.48 4.73 -3.99
CA LEU A 141 -18.88 6.04 -4.22
C LEU A 141 -17.46 5.91 -4.76
N CYS A 142 -16.65 5.03 -4.18
CA CYS A 142 -15.28 4.80 -4.66
C CYS A 142 -14.70 3.49 -4.15
N LYS A 143 -13.66 3.01 -4.85
CA LYS A 143 -12.81 1.92 -4.39
C LYS A 143 -11.81 2.45 -3.37
N CYS A 144 -11.52 1.65 -2.35
CA CYS A 144 -10.57 2.01 -1.31
C CYS A 144 -9.50 0.94 -1.16
N VAL A 145 -8.34 1.35 -0.65
CA VAL A 145 -7.35 0.45 -0.05
C VAL A 145 -7.61 0.35 1.44
N CYS A 146 -7.40 -0.85 1.99
CA CYS A 146 -7.43 -1.11 3.42
C CYS A 146 -6.01 -1.39 3.92
N ILE A 147 -5.55 -0.62 4.91
CA ILE A 147 -4.28 -0.85 5.59
C ILE A 147 -4.59 -1.41 6.98
N MET A 148 -4.16 -2.64 7.23
CA MET A 148 -4.31 -3.26 8.55
C MET A 148 -3.23 -2.77 9.50
N THR A 149 -3.63 -2.32 10.69
CA THR A 149 -2.75 -2.06 11.82
C THR A 149 -3.01 -3.09 12.93
N GLN A 150 -2.27 -3.01 14.04
CA GLN A 150 -2.47 -3.94 15.18
C GLN A 150 -3.87 -3.80 15.82
N ASN A 151 -4.44 -2.59 15.83
CA ASN A 151 -5.65 -2.28 16.62
C ASN A 151 -6.85 -1.85 15.77
N TYR A 152 -6.63 -1.46 14.51
CA TYR A 152 -7.65 -0.92 13.63
C TYR A 152 -7.25 -1.05 12.16
N GLU A 153 -8.21 -0.83 11.28
CA GLU A 153 -8.04 -0.79 9.83
C GLU A 153 -8.20 0.66 9.36
N VAL A 154 -7.31 1.07 8.46
CA VAL A 154 -7.36 2.39 7.82
C VAL A 154 -7.86 2.23 6.41
N ILE A 155 -8.95 2.90 6.09
CA ILE A 155 -9.57 2.89 4.77
C ILE A 155 -9.24 4.20 4.07
N ILE A 156 -8.64 4.10 2.89
CA ILE A 156 -8.19 5.25 2.10
C ILE A 156 -8.79 5.14 0.69
N PRO A 157 -9.53 6.16 0.22
CA PRO A 157 -10.05 6.17 -1.14
C PRO A 157 -8.92 6.18 -2.17
N LEU A 158 -9.10 5.43 -3.25
CA LEU A 158 -8.22 5.53 -4.41
C LEU A 158 -8.75 6.67 -5.29
N LEU A 159 -7.91 7.67 -5.54
CA LEU A 159 -8.30 8.95 -6.15
C LEU A 159 -8.85 8.87 -7.60
N HIS A 160 -8.89 7.68 -8.21
CA HIS A 160 -9.22 7.50 -9.64
C HIS A 160 -10.22 6.37 -9.91
N THR A 161 -10.87 5.82 -8.89
CA THR A 161 -11.58 4.54 -9.02
C THR A 161 -13.08 4.63 -9.14
N LEU A 162 -13.68 5.83 -9.08
CA LEU A 162 -15.01 6.21 -9.62
C LEU A 162 -15.29 7.67 -9.20
N GLN A 163 -15.60 8.51 -10.18
CA GLN A 163 -16.24 9.82 -10.04
C GLN A 163 -17.53 9.81 -10.87
#